data_AF-A0A356P6W8-F1
#
_entry.id   AF-A0A356P6W8-F1
#
_cell.length_a   1.000
_cell.length_b   1.000
_cell.length_c   1.000
_cell.angle_alpha   90.00
_cell.angle_beta   90.00
_cell.angle_gamma   90.00
#
_symmetry.space_group_name_H-M   'P 1'
#
loop_
_entity.id
_entity.type
_entity.pdbx_description
1 polymer ?
#
loop_
_entity_poly.entity_id
_entity_poly.type
_entity_poly.pdbx_seq_one_letter_code
_entity_poly.pdbx_strand_id
1 'polypeptide(L)'
;MDAGLGVGQNSPNDPNMIPAVKTGNIVSSANIFKIAIIFSVVLIACYGLFIDKNSFLISCLMIQWLFITFLIVMAILGIKDETKEKKTLSYIYLLVALFSVILGIISSIEILKYW
;
A
#
# COMPACT_ATOMS: atom_id res chain seq x y z
N MET A 1 -0.12 54.23 32.94
CA MET A 1 -0.95 54.89 31.92
C MET A 1 -0.60 54.34 30.55
N ASP A 2 -1.28 53.37 29.99
CA ASP A 2 -1.72 52.07 30.46
C ASP A 2 -1.80 51.23 29.19
N ALA A 3 -1.47 49.95 29.30
CA ALA A 3 -1.56 49.01 28.20
C ALA A 3 -3.03 48.86 27.75
N GLY A 4 -3.32 49.19 26.49
CA GLY A 4 -4.62 48.95 25.87
C GLY A 4 -4.62 47.67 25.03
N LEU A 5 -4.88 46.54 25.67
CA LEU A 5 -5.32 45.30 25.03
C LEU A 5 -6.70 45.52 24.40
N GLY A 6 -6.77 45.51 23.07
CA GLY A 6 -8.02 45.44 22.30
C GLY A 6 -8.19 44.05 21.70
N VAL A 7 -8.71 43.12 22.49
CA VAL A 7 -9.30 41.86 21.99
C VAL A 7 -10.59 42.21 21.23
N GLY A 8 -10.63 41.94 19.94
CA GLY A 8 -11.84 42.02 19.10
C GLY A 8 -11.71 41.00 17.97
N GLN A 9 -12.06 39.75 18.24
CA GLN A 9 -13.32 39.15 17.78
C GLN A 9 -13.34 38.86 16.28
N ASN A 10 -13.35 37.55 15.99
CA ASN A 10 -13.78 36.96 14.73
C ASN A 10 -15.03 37.67 14.18
N SER A 11 -14.97 38.15 12.94
CA SER A 11 -16.16 38.30 12.10
C SER A 11 -16.14 37.18 11.04
N PRO A 12 -17.04 36.19 11.13
CA PRO A 12 -16.99 34.94 10.37
C PRO A 12 -17.89 34.99 9.13
N ASN A 13 -17.72 35.96 8.21
CA ASN A 13 -18.60 36.10 7.03
C ASN A 13 -17.92 36.80 5.85
N ASP A 14 -16.87 36.20 5.29
CA ASP A 14 -16.38 36.58 3.97
C ASP A 14 -16.75 35.47 2.95
N PRO A 15 -17.82 35.64 2.15
CA PRO A 15 -18.41 34.58 1.34
C PRO A 15 -17.60 34.18 0.09
N ASN A 16 -16.40 34.75 -0.09
CA ASN A 16 -15.53 34.48 -1.24
C ASN A 16 -14.26 33.68 -0.90
N MET A 17 -14.14 33.10 0.29
CA MET A 17 -13.16 32.03 0.51
C MET A 17 -13.68 30.74 -0.08
N ILE A 18 -13.47 30.57 -1.39
CA ILE A 18 -13.32 29.24 -1.98
C ILE A 18 -12.25 28.56 -1.11
N PRO A 19 -12.55 27.43 -0.43
CA PRO A 19 -11.52 26.71 0.28
C PRO A 19 -10.47 26.41 -0.77
N ALA A 20 -9.25 26.92 -0.59
CA ALA A 20 -8.11 26.50 -1.37
C ALA A 20 -8.00 24.99 -1.12
N VAL A 21 -8.66 24.22 -1.99
CA VAL A 21 -8.61 22.77 -1.98
C VAL A 21 -7.13 22.50 -2.06
N LYS A 22 -6.61 21.95 -0.97
CA LYS A 22 -5.21 21.61 -0.76
C LYS A 22 -4.91 20.45 -1.71
N THR A 23 -4.85 20.79 -2.99
CA THR A 23 -4.62 19.94 -4.17
C THR A 23 -3.11 19.67 -4.26
N GLY A 24 -2.50 19.39 -3.12
CA GLY A 24 -1.06 19.41 -2.90
C GLY A 24 -0.60 18.20 -2.11
N ASN A 25 -1.29 17.07 -2.24
CA ASN A 25 -0.76 15.77 -1.84
C ASN A 25 -1.25 14.65 -2.76
N ILE A 26 -1.42 15.00 -4.04
CA ILE A 26 -1.80 14.04 -5.07
C ILE A 26 -0.54 13.22 -5.35
N VAL A 27 -0.55 12.00 -4.81
CA VAL A 27 0.45 10.94 -4.92
C VAL A 27 1.79 11.20 -4.21
N SER A 28 1.80 10.90 -2.91
CA SER A 28 3.04 10.43 -2.25
C SER A 28 3.67 9.33 -3.12
N SER A 29 4.98 9.37 -3.33
CA SER A 29 5.73 8.39 -4.14
C SER A 29 5.45 6.94 -3.72
N ALA A 30 5.14 6.73 -2.44
CA ALA A 30 4.70 5.45 -1.90
C ALA A 30 3.37 4.95 -2.51
N ASN A 31 2.43 5.83 -2.85
CA ASN A 31 1.16 5.45 -3.46
C ASN A 31 1.33 5.11 -4.95
N ILE A 32 2.21 5.80 -5.68
CA ILE A 32 2.54 5.44 -7.08
C ILE A 32 3.13 4.03 -7.13
N PHE A 33 4.06 3.74 -6.21
CA PHE A 33 4.71 2.44 -6.14
C PHE A 33 3.71 1.30 -5.86
N LYS A 34 2.75 1.53 -4.97
CA LYS A 34 1.67 0.57 -4.69
C LYS A 34 0.82 0.28 -5.92
N ILE A 35 0.44 1.33 -6.66
CA ILE A 35 -0.36 1.19 -7.88
C ILE A 35 0.41 0.45 -8.97
N ALA A 36 1.70 0.75 -9.14
CA ALA A 36 2.56 0.07 -10.12
C ALA A 36 2.69 -1.43 -9.85
N ILE A 37 2.84 -1.81 -8.57
CA ILE A 37 2.87 -3.23 -8.16
C ILE A 37 1.53 -3.91 -8.48
N ILE A 38 0.41 -3.32 -8.08
CA ILE A 38 -0.94 -3.88 -8.34
C ILE A 38 -1.17 -4.04 -9.85
N PHE A 39 -0.81 -3.04 -10.64
CA PHE A 39 -0.93 -3.09 -12.10
C PHE A 39 -0.08 -4.23 -12.71
N SER A 40 1.13 -4.42 -12.20
CA SER A 40 2.02 -5.51 -12.62
C SER A 40 1.45 -6.89 -12.26
N VAL A 41 0.85 -7.05 -11.06
CA VAL A 41 0.14 -8.28 -10.68
C VAL A 41 -0.95 -8.62 -11.69
N VAL A 42 -1.78 -7.64 -12.02
CA VAL A 42 -2.94 -7.84 -12.91
C VAL A 42 -2.49 -8.25 -14.30
N LEU A 43 -1.44 -7.61 -14.85
CA LEU A 43 -0.90 -7.98 -16.16
C LEU A 43 -0.35 -9.41 -16.19
N ILE A 44 0.39 -9.82 -15.15
CA ILE A 44 0.93 -11.19 -15.05
C ILE A 44 -0.20 -12.22 -14.91
N ALA A 45 -1.26 -11.89 -14.17
CA ALA A 45 -2.46 -12.73 -14.01
C ALA A 45 -3.20 -12.91 -15.34
N CYS A 46 -3.42 -11.82 -16.07
CA CYS A 46 -4.05 -11.86 -17.38
C CYS A 46 -3.21 -12.67 -18.37
N TYR A 47 -1.88 -12.49 -18.39
CA TYR A 47 -0.99 -13.24 -19.28
C TYR A 47 -1.00 -14.75 -19.00
N GLY A 48 -0.99 -15.14 -17.71
CA GLY A 48 -1.01 -16.56 -17.30
C GLY A 48 -2.28 -17.32 -17.69
N LEU A 49 -3.39 -16.62 -17.94
CA LEU A 49 -4.69 -17.21 -18.29
C LEU A 49 -4.75 -17.76 -19.72
N PHE A 50 -3.84 -17.35 -20.61
CA PHE A 50 -3.93 -17.65 -22.05
C PHE A 50 -2.89 -18.63 -22.60
N ILE A 51 -1.93 -19.09 -21.79
CA ILE A 51 -0.75 -19.81 -22.31
C ILE A 51 -0.86 -21.32 -22.14
N ASP A 52 -0.94 -21.83 -20.90
CA ASP A 52 -1.00 -23.27 -20.64
C ASP A 52 -1.28 -23.56 -19.14
N LYS A 53 -1.68 -24.79 -18.79
CA LYS A 53 -1.94 -25.17 -17.38
C LYS A 53 -0.70 -25.03 -16.50
N ASN A 54 0.47 -25.40 -17.01
CA ASN A 54 1.74 -25.26 -16.28
C ASN A 54 2.17 -23.79 -16.19
N SER A 55 1.95 -23.01 -17.25
CA SER A 55 2.21 -21.56 -17.25
C SER A 55 1.28 -20.80 -16.30
N PHE A 56 0.03 -21.25 -16.14
CA PHE A 56 -0.91 -20.69 -15.18
C PHE A 56 -0.42 -20.86 -13.73
N LEU A 57 0.05 -22.07 -13.36
CA LEU A 57 0.59 -22.32 -12.02
C LEU A 57 1.82 -21.45 -11.72
N ILE A 58 2.72 -21.28 -12.69
CA ILE A 58 3.91 -20.43 -12.57
C ILE A 58 3.50 -18.95 -12.43
N SER A 59 2.52 -18.49 -13.19
CA SER A 59 1.99 -17.12 -13.07
C SER A 59 1.35 -16.88 -11.71
N CYS A 60 0.57 -17.83 -11.17
CA CYS A 60 0.04 -17.75 -9.80
C CYS A 60 1.16 -17.64 -8.76
N LEU A 61 2.23 -18.42 -8.91
CA LEU A 61 3.38 -18.35 -8.02
C LEU A 61 4.06 -16.97 -8.08
N MET A 62 4.30 -16.45 -9.28
CA MET A 62 4.85 -15.11 -9.52
C MET A 62 4.00 -14.01 -8.85
N ILE A 63 2.69 -14.09 -8.99
CA ILE A 63 1.74 -13.15 -8.37
C ILE A 63 1.81 -13.23 -6.84
N GLN A 64 1.88 -14.44 -6.29
CA GLN A 64 1.99 -14.64 -4.85
C GLN A 64 3.29 -14.05 -4.29
N TRP A 65 4.42 -14.24 -4.98
CA TRP A 65 5.69 -13.60 -4.62
C TRP A 65 5.62 -12.08 -4.69
N LEU A 66 4.98 -11.52 -5.71
CA LEU A 66 4.81 -10.08 -5.85
C LEU A 66 3.92 -9.48 -4.75
N PHE A 67 2.86 -10.20 -4.36
CA PHE A 67 2.00 -9.84 -3.24
C PHE A 67 2.73 -9.87 -1.89
N ILE A 68 3.61 -10.85 -1.67
CA ILE A 68 4.47 -10.89 -0.47
C ILE A 68 5.35 -9.65 -0.41
N THR A 69 6.02 -9.29 -1.51
CA THR A 69 6.87 -8.09 -1.57
C THR A 69 6.06 -6.83 -1.27
N PHE A 70 4.83 -6.74 -1.78
CA PHE A 70 3.92 -5.64 -1.48
C PHE A 70 3.61 -5.52 0.02
N LEU A 71 3.27 -6.63 0.67
CA LEU A 71 2.97 -6.64 2.10
C LEU A 71 4.19 -6.24 2.94
N ILE A 72 5.40 -6.69 2.57
CA ILE A 72 6.64 -6.30 3.23
C ILE A 72 6.89 -4.80 3.12
N VAL A 73 6.69 -4.22 1.92
CA VAL A 73 6.83 -2.77 1.71
C VAL A 73 5.82 -1.99 2.55
N MET A 74 4.57 -2.44 2.62
CA MET A 74 3.54 -1.84 3.48
C MET A 74 3.90 -1.95 4.96
N ALA A 75 4.44 -3.09 5.39
CA ALA A 75 4.90 -3.32 6.74
C ALA A 75 6.11 -2.43 7.12
N ILE A 76 7.02 -2.14 6.19
CA ILE A 76 8.14 -1.24 6.46
C ILE A 76 7.65 0.22 6.54
N LEU A 77 6.78 0.62 5.61
CA LEU A 77 6.23 1.99 5.58
C LEU A 77 5.39 2.31 6.82
N GLY A 78 4.58 1.37 7.31
CA GLY A 78 3.76 1.59 8.51
C GLY A 78 4.56 1.59 9.82
N ILE A 79 5.71 0.90 9.90
CA ILE A 79 6.60 0.94 11.08
C ILE A 79 7.26 2.31 11.20
N LYS A 80 7.58 2.93 10.05
CA LYS A 80 8.21 4.26 9.98
C LYS A 80 7.28 5.40 10.42
N ASP A 81 5.97 5.16 10.49
CA ASP A 81 4.99 6.18 10.86
C ASP A 81 4.89 6.34 12.39
N GLU A 82 4.66 7.55 12.89
CA GLU A 82 4.63 7.83 14.34
C GLU A 82 3.31 7.41 15.01
N THR A 83 2.26 7.21 14.20
CA THR A 83 0.91 6.92 14.69
C THR A 83 0.82 5.47 15.20
N LYS A 84 0.40 5.27 16.46
CA LYS A 84 0.26 3.93 17.07
C LYS A 84 -0.61 2.98 16.23
N GLU A 85 -1.70 3.47 15.65
CA GLU A 85 -2.60 2.67 14.80
C GLU A 85 -1.90 2.14 13.54
N LYS A 86 -1.12 2.98 12.86
CA LYS A 86 -0.38 2.58 11.65
C LYS A 86 0.73 1.59 11.96
N LYS A 87 1.39 1.71 13.12
CA LYS A 87 2.34 0.70 13.61
C LYS A 87 1.67 -0.65 13.84
N THR A 88 0.51 -0.68 14.52
CA THR A 88 -0.27 -1.91 14.71
C THR A 88 -0.65 -2.56 13.38
N LEU A 89 -1.15 -1.77 12.44
CA LEU A 89 -1.49 -2.23 11.08
C LEU A 89 -0.26 -2.82 10.36
N SER A 90 0.91 -2.21 10.55
CA SER A 90 2.18 -2.68 10.02
C SER A 90 2.61 -4.04 10.54
N TYR A 91 2.45 -4.28 11.85
CA TYR A 91 2.73 -5.58 12.45
C TYR A 91 1.80 -6.66 11.89
N ILE A 92 0.53 -6.32 11.64
CA ILE A 92 -0.42 -7.23 10.98
C ILE A 92 0.05 -7.55 9.56
N TYR A 93 0.45 -6.55 8.77
CA TYR A 93 0.99 -6.79 7.42
C TYR A 93 2.25 -7.67 7.44
N LEU A 94 3.12 -7.50 8.43
CA LEU A 94 4.31 -8.34 8.60
C LEU A 94 3.94 -9.79 8.93
N LEU A 95 2.96 -10.00 9.81
CA LEU A 95 2.46 -11.33 10.15
C LEU A 95 1.86 -12.04 8.93
N VAL A 96 1.01 -11.33 8.17
CA VAL A 96 0.39 -11.87 6.95
C VAL A 96 1.44 -12.14 5.87
N ALA A 97 2.46 -11.27 5.74
CA ALA A 97 3.56 -11.49 4.81
C ALA A 97 4.34 -12.76 5.17
N LEU A 98 4.64 -12.97 6.45
CA LEU A 98 5.38 -14.14 6.92
C LEU A 98 4.62 -15.44 6.65
N PHE A 99 3.32 -15.45 6.93
CA PHE A 99 2.44 -16.58 6.58
C PHE A 99 2.40 -16.83 5.06
N SER A 100 2.30 -15.76 4.27
CA SER A 100 2.27 -15.84 2.81
C SER A 100 3.58 -16.39 2.22
N VAL A 101 4.73 -16.05 2.82
CA VAL A 101 6.05 -16.63 2.46
C VAL A 101 6.07 -18.13 2.66
N ILE A 102 5.57 -18.63 3.80
CA ILE A 102 5.54 -20.07 4.08
C ILE A 102 4.71 -20.80 3.03
N LEU A 103 3.51 -20.28 2.72
CA LEU A 103 2.68 -20.82 1.65
C LEU A 103 3.39 -20.76 0.29
N GLY A 104 4.10 -19.67 -0.02
CA GLY A 104 4.83 -19.50 -1.27
C GLY A 104 5.95 -20.52 -1.44
N ILE A 105 6.67 -20.84 -0.36
CA ILE A 105 7.70 -21.88 -0.35
C ILE A 105 7.07 -23.26 -0.58
N ILE A 106 5.99 -23.60 0.12
CA ILE A 106 5.30 -24.88 -0.04
C ILE A 106 4.81 -25.06 -1.48
N SER A 107 4.15 -24.04 -2.05
CA SER A 107 3.71 -24.05 -3.44
C SER A 107 4.87 -24.18 -4.43
N SER A 108 6.01 -23.54 -4.15
CA SER A 108 7.21 -23.65 -4.99
C SER A 108 7.80 -25.06 -4.99
N ILE A 109 7.86 -25.70 -3.82
CA ILE A 109 8.34 -27.09 -3.67
C ILE A 109 7.40 -28.05 -4.40
N GLU A 110 6.09 -27.85 -4.28
CA GLU A 110 5.10 -28.71 -4.92
C GLU A 110 5.21 -28.60 -6.45
N ILE A 111 5.29 -27.39 -7.00
CA ILE A 111 5.50 -27.18 -8.45
C ILE A 111 6.81 -27.82 -8.93
N LEU A 112 7.90 -27.74 -8.14
CA LEU A 112 9.17 -28.37 -8.48
C LEU A 112 9.07 -29.91 -8.56
N LYS A 113 8.16 -30.55 -7.83
CA LYS A 113 7.93 -32.00 -7.94
C LYS A 113 7.17 -32.40 -9.20
N TYR A 114 6.38 -31.50 -9.77
CA TYR A 114 5.60 -31.76 -10.99
C TYR A 114 6.39 -31.50 -12.28
N TRP A 115 7.65 -31.06 -12.16
CA TRP A 115 8.59 -30.84 -13.25
C TRP A 115 9.62 -31.97 -13.31
#